data_AF-A0A822ZTS9-F1
#
_entry.id   AF-A0A822ZTS9-F1
#
_cell.length_a   1.000
_cell.length_b   1.000
_cell.length_c   1.000
_cell.angle_alpha   90.00
_cell.angle_beta   90.00
_cell.angle_gamma   90.00
#
_symmetry.space_group_name_H-M   'P 1'
#
loop_
_entity.id
_entity.type
_entity.pdbx_description
1 polymer ?
#
loop_
_entity_poly.entity_id
_entity_poly.type
_entity_poly.pdbx_seq_one_letter_code
_entity_poly.pdbx_strand_id
1 'polypeptide(L)'
;MKQEVLNLEKNKKGLKEEDAVNGESKKDFSSRFLSLLASKDRDFLLSSTGDQVKVSDLEGKVVGIYFSANWYQPCRNFTPVLAGVYEQLKDRGCGFEVVFVSSDEDSDAFASYRACMPWLAIPFSDLESKKALNRRFQVEGIPCLIILQPDDNEDESTLREGVELIYRYGVRAFPFTKQRLEELEKEEKEKHENQTITKLLINHNRSFLLSQSILKQVHAQVDLHLP
;
A
#
# COMPACT_ATOMS: atom_id res chain seq x y z
N MET A 1 42.18 -63.85 -17.38
CA MET A 1 41.07 -63.85 -16.42
C MET A 1 41.44 -63.06 -15.16
N LYS A 2 42.01 -61.83 -15.15
CA LYS A 2 41.75 -60.62 -15.96
C LYS A 2 40.30 -60.53 -16.41
N GLN A 3 39.58 -59.57 -15.85
CA GLN A 3 38.44 -58.88 -16.45
C GLN A 3 37.01 -59.41 -16.26
N GLU A 4 36.67 -60.15 -15.19
CA GLU A 4 35.26 -60.57 -14.98
C GLU A 4 34.75 -60.57 -13.53
N VAL A 5 35.52 -60.06 -12.56
CA VAL A 5 34.98 -59.67 -11.23
C VAL A 5 34.65 -58.16 -11.21
N LEU A 6 34.34 -57.63 -12.40
CA LEU A 6 33.92 -56.26 -12.65
C LEU A 6 32.41 -56.26 -12.89
N ASN A 7 31.69 -55.56 -12.01
CA ASN A 7 30.25 -55.26 -12.05
C ASN A 7 29.30 -56.35 -11.49
N LEU A 8 28.35 -55.86 -10.68
CA LEU A 8 27.41 -56.61 -9.81
C LEU A 8 28.15 -57.19 -8.60
N GLU A 9 28.39 -56.46 -7.51
CA GLU A 9 27.47 -55.64 -6.71
C GLU A 9 28.36 -54.61 -5.98
N LYS A 10 28.43 -53.30 -6.29
CA LYS A 10 27.41 -52.34 -6.70
C LYS A 10 26.08 -52.54 -5.97
N ASN A 11 26.13 -52.57 -4.62
CA ASN A 11 25.15 -51.97 -3.70
C ASN A 11 25.25 -52.63 -2.31
N LYS A 12 26.21 -52.19 -1.50
CA LYS A 12 26.10 -52.07 -0.02
C LYS A 12 27.47 -51.78 0.57
N LYS A 13 27.52 -50.77 1.44
CA LYS A 13 28.64 -50.35 2.31
C LYS A 13 29.72 -49.49 1.66
N GLY A 14 29.36 -48.23 1.40
CA GLY A 14 30.26 -47.09 1.57
C GLY A 14 29.65 -46.15 2.60
N LEU A 15 30.19 -46.15 3.83
CA LEU A 15 29.82 -45.23 4.89
C LEU A 15 31.13 -44.73 5.51
N LYS A 16 31.31 -43.39 5.43
CA LYS A 16 32.35 -42.51 6.00
C LYS A 16 33.58 -42.22 5.14
N GLU A 17 33.64 -41.01 4.57
CA GLU A 17 34.44 -39.85 4.99
C GLU A 17 33.95 -38.63 4.17
N GLU A 18 33.39 -37.62 4.85
CA GLU A 18 33.93 -36.25 4.99
C GLU A 18 34.02 -35.47 3.68
N ASP A 19 33.12 -34.50 3.53
CA ASP A 19 33.44 -33.20 2.93
C ASP A 19 32.61 -32.13 3.64
N ALA A 20 33.32 -31.29 4.40
CA ALA A 20 32.82 -30.03 4.90
C ALA A 20 32.55 -29.11 3.70
N VAL A 21 31.28 -28.86 3.39
CA VAL A 21 30.91 -27.77 2.48
C VAL A 21 29.75 -27.01 3.09
N ASN A 22 30.13 -25.82 3.56
CA ASN A 22 29.36 -24.60 3.64
C ASN A 22 27.99 -24.71 4.32
N GLY A 23 27.95 -24.20 5.55
CA GLY A 23 26.74 -23.64 6.12
C GLY A 23 26.27 -22.47 5.25
N GLU A 24 25.54 -22.79 4.19
CA GLU A 24 24.55 -21.86 3.67
C GLU A 24 23.52 -21.72 4.79
N SER A 25 23.61 -20.58 5.47
CA SER A 25 22.57 -20.10 6.35
C SER A 25 21.24 -20.24 5.62
N LYS A 26 20.44 -21.25 6.00
CA LYS A 26 18.99 -21.21 5.80
C LYS A 26 18.52 -19.97 6.52
N LYS A 27 18.55 -18.85 5.80
CA LYS A 27 17.93 -17.61 6.23
C LYS A 27 16.47 -17.98 6.39
N ASP A 28 16.02 -17.99 7.63
CA ASP A 28 14.65 -18.23 8.02
C ASP A 28 13.80 -17.16 7.34
N PHE A 29 13.27 -17.46 6.15
CA PHE A 29 12.36 -16.61 5.39
C PHE A 29 10.98 -16.71 6.03
N SER A 30 10.86 -16.33 7.30
CA SER A 30 9.56 -15.94 7.83
C SER A 30 9.25 -14.59 7.20
N SER A 31 8.51 -14.62 6.09
CA SER A 31 8.14 -13.39 5.39
C SER A 31 7.20 -12.55 6.26
N ARG A 32 7.28 -11.21 6.14
CA ARG A 32 6.43 -10.27 6.91
C ARG A 32 4.96 -10.68 6.81
N PHE A 33 4.48 -11.01 5.63
CA PHE A 33 3.09 -11.39 5.43
C PHE A 33 2.75 -12.74 6.06
N LEU A 34 3.63 -13.74 6.01
CA LEU A 34 3.41 -15.00 6.74
C LEU A 34 3.29 -14.74 8.25
N SER A 35 4.21 -13.98 8.84
CA SER A 35 4.14 -13.68 10.28
C SER A 35 2.91 -12.87 10.71
N LEU A 36 2.34 -12.07 9.78
CA LEU A 36 1.23 -11.17 10.06
C LEU A 36 -0.15 -11.77 9.74
N LEU A 37 -0.24 -12.52 8.65
CA LEU A 37 -1.51 -12.98 8.06
C LEU A 37 -1.71 -14.49 8.17
N ALA A 38 -0.69 -15.27 8.49
CA ALA A 38 -0.82 -16.69 8.80
C ALA A 38 -0.97 -16.91 10.32
N SER A 39 -1.46 -18.09 10.69
CA SER A 39 -1.49 -18.58 12.06
C SER A 39 -0.82 -19.95 12.11
N LYS A 40 -0.74 -20.55 13.31
CA LYS A 40 -0.13 -21.90 13.47
C LYS A 40 -0.79 -22.97 12.58
N ASP A 41 -2.08 -22.81 12.32
CA ASP A 41 -2.92 -23.80 11.64
C ASP A 41 -3.46 -23.31 10.28
N ARG A 42 -3.09 -22.08 9.85
CA ARG A 42 -3.60 -21.49 8.59
C ARG A 42 -2.52 -20.66 7.88
N ASP A 43 -2.24 -20.99 6.64
CA ASP A 43 -1.35 -20.26 5.73
C ASP A 43 -2.06 -19.67 4.49
N PHE A 44 -3.39 -19.64 4.49
CA PHE A 44 -4.20 -19.20 3.35
C PHE A 44 -5.20 -18.09 3.69
N LEU A 45 -5.58 -17.28 2.70
CA LEU A 45 -6.66 -16.30 2.70
C LEU A 45 -7.81 -16.78 1.81
N LEU A 46 -8.98 -16.15 1.91
CA LEU A 46 -10.13 -16.45 1.05
C LEU A 46 -10.24 -15.42 -0.07
N SER A 47 -10.43 -15.86 -1.31
CA SER A 47 -10.83 -15.00 -2.43
C SER A 47 -12.27 -14.51 -2.28
N SER A 48 -12.78 -13.75 -3.25
CA SER A 48 -14.19 -13.36 -3.36
C SER A 48 -15.14 -14.55 -3.54
N THR A 49 -14.69 -15.62 -4.21
CA THR A 49 -15.43 -16.88 -4.41
C THR A 49 -15.32 -17.84 -3.22
N GLY A 50 -14.38 -17.60 -2.31
CA GLY A 50 -14.12 -18.46 -1.16
C GLY A 50 -13.01 -19.49 -1.39
N ASP A 51 -12.33 -19.41 -2.54
CA ASP A 51 -11.14 -20.22 -2.83
C ASP A 51 -9.98 -19.81 -1.91
N GLN A 52 -9.14 -20.78 -1.57
CA GLN A 52 -7.99 -20.56 -0.71
C GLN A 52 -6.79 -20.07 -1.54
N VAL A 53 -6.20 -18.95 -1.11
CA VAL A 53 -5.00 -18.35 -1.72
C VAL A 53 -3.89 -18.32 -0.67
N LYS A 54 -2.69 -18.78 -1.01
CA LYS A 54 -1.61 -18.84 -0.02
C LYS A 54 -1.15 -17.43 0.36
N VAL A 55 -0.82 -17.23 1.63
CA VAL A 55 -0.25 -15.96 2.11
C VAL A 55 1.10 -15.68 1.42
N SER A 56 1.87 -16.72 1.08
CA SER A 56 3.12 -16.59 0.31
C SER A 56 2.93 -15.99 -1.09
N ASP A 57 1.72 -15.98 -1.64
CA ASP A 57 1.44 -15.41 -2.95
C ASP A 57 1.35 -13.87 -2.90
N LEU A 58 1.46 -13.28 -1.71
CA LEU A 58 1.49 -11.82 -1.49
C LEU A 58 2.93 -11.27 -1.45
N GLU A 59 3.95 -12.13 -1.42
CA GLU A 59 5.35 -11.69 -1.40
C GLU A 59 5.68 -10.82 -2.62
N GLY A 60 6.43 -9.73 -2.38
CA GLY A 60 6.79 -8.76 -3.42
C GLY A 60 5.66 -7.80 -3.83
N LYS A 61 4.46 -7.90 -3.23
CA LYS A 61 3.35 -6.96 -3.46
C LYS A 61 3.25 -5.90 -2.37
N VAL A 62 2.75 -4.73 -2.74
CA VAL A 62 2.17 -3.78 -1.78
C VAL A 62 0.84 -4.33 -1.30
N VAL A 63 0.64 -4.44 0.01
CA VAL A 63 -0.57 -5.04 0.60
C VAL A 63 -1.34 -4.03 1.43
N GLY A 64 -2.61 -3.82 1.10
CA GLY A 64 -3.56 -3.05 1.92
C GLY A 64 -4.33 -3.94 2.89
N ILE A 65 -4.15 -3.78 4.19
CA ILE A 65 -5.00 -4.42 5.22
C ILE A 65 -6.23 -3.55 5.43
N TYR A 66 -7.38 -4.04 4.99
CA TYR A 66 -8.63 -3.29 4.97
C TYR A 66 -9.59 -3.75 6.06
N PHE A 67 -9.77 -2.93 7.09
CA PHE A 67 -10.72 -3.15 8.18
C PHE A 67 -12.06 -2.50 7.84
N SER A 68 -13.12 -3.31 7.80
CA SER A 68 -14.43 -2.88 7.32
C SER A 68 -15.56 -3.75 7.86
N ALA A 69 -16.80 -3.30 7.70
CA ALA A 69 -17.99 -4.08 8.02
C ALA A 69 -19.15 -3.74 7.09
N ASN A 70 -19.95 -4.74 6.77
CA ASN A 70 -21.10 -4.61 5.88
C ASN A 70 -22.18 -3.72 6.46
N TRP A 71 -22.40 -3.77 7.77
CA TRP A 71 -23.46 -3.02 8.46
C TRP A 71 -23.19 -1.52 8.53
N TYR A 72 -21.94 -1.07 8.34
CA TYR A 72 -21.56 0.34 8.50
C TYR A 72 -21.58 1.11 7.18
N GLN A 73 -22.37 2.18 7.08
CA GLN A 73 -22.56 2.93 5.83
C GLN A 73 -21.26 3.56 5.27
N PRO A 74 -20.38 4.20 6.08
CA PRO A 74 -19.11 4.71 5.56
C PRO A 74 -18.21 3.63 4.95
N CYS A 75 -18.26 2.40 5.47
CA CYS A 75 -17.57 1.25 4.86
C CYS A 75 -18.14 0.93 3.48
N ARG A 76 -19.47 0.82 3.36
CA ARG A 76 -20.15 0.58 2.08
C ARG A 76 -19.89 1.66 1.04
N ASN A 77 -19.66 2.91 1.46
CA ASN A 77 -19.31 4.01 0.56
C ASN A 77 -17.86 3.91 0.07
N PHE A 78 -16.92 3.51 0.93
CA PHE A 78 -15.50 3.44 0.60
C PHE A 78 -15.13 2.21 -0.23
N THR A 79 -15.73 1.05 0.05
CA THR A 79 -15.45 -0.21 -0.68
C THR A 79 -15.47 -0.09 -2.21
N PRO A 80 -16.49 0.51 -2.86
CA PRO A 80 -16.49 0.64 -4.31
C PRO A 80 -15.38 1.58 -4.83
N VAL A 81 -14.99 2.59 -4.05
CA VAL A 81 -13.87 3.49 -4.40
C VAL A 81 -12.56 2.72 -4.38
N LEU A 82 -12.33 1.93 -3.32
CA LEU A 82 -11.14 1.07 -3.21
C LEU A 82 -11.13 -0.01 -4.31
N ALA A 83 -12.27 -0.62 -4.62
CA ALA A 83 -12.40 -1.60 -5.70
C ALA A 83 -11.99 -1.01 -7.06
N GLY A 84 -12.45 0.21 -7.38
CA GLY A 84 -12.08 0.88 -8.62
C GLY A 84 -10.58 1.21 -8.71
N VAL A 85 -9.90 1.52 -7.59
CA VAL A 85 -8.44 1.69 -7.57
C VAL A 85 -7.73 0.34 -7.73
N TYR A 86 -8.19 -0.68 -7.02
CA TYR A 86 -7.65 -2.03 -7.07
C TYR A 86 -7.66 -2.60 -8.49
N GLU A 87 -8.80 -2.54 -9.18
CA GLU A 87 -8.96 -3.05 -10.55
C GLU A 87 -8.04 -2.32 -11.52
N GLN A 88 -7.96 -0.99 -11.45
CA GLN A 88 -7.04 -0.22 -12.29
C GLN A 88 -5.57 -0.56 -12.06
N LEU A 89 -5.15 -0.83 -10.83
CA LEU A 89 -3.77 -1.24 -10.53
C LEU A 89 -3.50 -2.67 -11.04
N LYS A 90 -4.47 -3.56 -10.89
CA LYS A 90 -4.41 -4.93 -11.41
C LYS A 90 -4.30 -4.96 -12.94
N ASP A 91 -5.10 -4.14 -13.64
CA ASP A 91 -5.07 -4.02 -15.11
C ASP A 91 -3.73 -3.48 -15.63
N ARG A 92 -3.04 -2.66 -14.83
CA ARG A 92 -1.69 -2.16 -15.13
C ARG A 92 -0.58 -3.16 -14.80
N GLY A 93 -0.92 -4.34 -14.25
CA GLY A 93 0.05 -5.33 -13.78
C GLY A 93 0.83 -4.89 -12.55
N CYS A 94 0.32 -3.92 -11.78
CA CYS A 94 0.96 -3.49 -10.54
C CYS A 94 0.78 -4.56 -9.45
N GLY A 95 1.83 -4.82 -8.68
CA GLY A 95 1.78 -5.72 -7.52
C GLY A 95 1.06 -5.08 -6.34
N PHE A 96 -0.26 -4.95 -6.41
CA PHE A 96 -1.11 -4.47 -5.31
C PHE A 96 -2.13 -5.55 -4.92
N GLU A 97 -2.21 -5.87 -3.63
CA GLU A 97 -3.23 -6.77 -3.10
C GLU A 97 -3.93 -6.13 -1.89
N VAL A 98 -5.19 -6.51 -1.64
CA VAL A 98 -5.93 -6.09 -0.45
C VAL A 98 -6.36 -7.32 0.35
N VAL A 99 -6.25 -7.22 1.67
CA VAL A 99 -6.69 -8.26 2.62
C VAL A 99 -7.76 -7.66 3.53
N PHE A 100 -8.99 -8.09 3.33
CA PHE A 100 -10.14 -7.71 4.13
C PHE A 100 -10.12 -8.38 5.51
N VAL A 101 -10.24 -7.56 6.54
CA VAL A 101 -10.41 -7.94 7.94
C VAL A 101 -11.81 -7.50 8.37
N SER A 102 -12.71 -8.46 8.46
CA SER A 102 -14.13 -8.21 8.76
C SER A 102 -14.40 -7.94 10.24
N SER A 103 -15.17 -6.88 10.48
CA SER A 103 -15.84 -6.58 11.75
C SER A 103 -17.34 -6.90 11.71
N ASP A 104 -17.77 -7.76 10.78
CA ASP A 104 -19.15 -8.27 10.73
C ASP A 104 -19.42 -9.22 11.91
N GLU A 105 -20.68 -9.27 12.35
CA GLU A 105 -21.09 -10.04 13.53
C GLU A 105 -21.44 -11.49 13.18
N ASP A 106 -21.79 -11.77 11.93
CA ASP A 106 -22.19 -13.09 11.45
C ASP A 106 -21.55 -13.45 10.10
N SER A 107 -21.55 -14.75 9.80
CA SER A 107 -20.91 -15.31 8.62
C SER A 107 -21.58 -14.92 7.30
N ASP A 108 -22.89 -14.65 7.31
CA ASP A 108 -23.67 -14.36 6.10
C ASP A 108 -23.44 -12.90 5.67
N ALA A 109 -23.41 -11.98 6.63
CA ALA A 109 -22.99 -10.60 6.43
C ALA A 109 -21.55 -10.53 5.89
N PHE A 110 -20.64 -11.33 6.47
CA PHE A 110 -19.28 -11.45 5.96
C PHE A 110 -19.23 -11.98 4.52
N ALA A 111 -19.94 -13.09 4.25
CA ALA A 111 -19.88 -13.76 2.95
C ALA A 111 -20.47 -12.89 1.83
N SER A 112 -21.61 -12.25 2.09
CA SER A 112 -22.26 -11.34 1.14
C SER A 112 -21.39 -10.13 0.82
N TYR A 113 -20.78 -9.52 1.84
CA TYR A 113 -19.94 -8.33 1.64
C TYR A 113 -18.61 -8.66 0.97
N ARG A 114 -17.95 -9.76 1.35
CA ARG A 114 -16.74 -10.27 0.70
C ARG A 114 -16.98 -10.58 -0.78
N ALA A 115 -18.15 -11.13 -1.13
CA ALA A 115 -18.48 -11.44 -2.52
C ALA A 115 -18.55 -10.19 -3.43
N CYS A 116 -18.73 -9.00 -2.85
CA CYS A 116 -18.70 -7.73 -3.56
C CYS A 116 -17.29 -7.13 -3.70
N MET A 117 -16.26 -7.77 -3.16
CA MET A 117 -14.88 -7.26 -3.17
C MET A 117 -14.01 -8.08 -4.12
N PRO A 118 -13.12 -7.46 -4.92
CA PRO A 118 -12.28 -8.18 -5.89
C PRO A 118 -10.99 -8.80 -5.31
N TRP A 119 -10.82 -8.76 -3.98
CA TRP A 119 -9.58 -9.09 -3.28
C TRP A 119 -9.75 -10.19 -2.22
N LEU A 120 -8.74 -10.38 -1.37
CA LEU A 120 -8.64 -11.48 -0.40
C LEU A 120 -9.23 -11.11 0.97
N ALA A 121 -9.53 -12.10 1.81
CA ALA A 121 -10.04 -11.90 3.16
C ALA A 121 -9.43 -12.89 4.16
N ILE A 122 -9.27 -12.45 5.41
CA ILE A 122 -9.06 -13.35 6.54
C ILE A 122 -10.36 -14.16 6.75
N PRO A 123 -10.29 -15.51 6.89
CA PRO A 123 -11.50 -16.29 7.16
C PRO A 123 -12.28 -15.76 8.36
N PHE A 124 -13.61 -15.73 8.24
CA PHE A 124 -14.48 -15.21 9.31
C PHE A 124 -14.26 -15.89 10.67
N SER A 125 -14.01 -17.20 10.63
CA SER A 125 -13.74 -18.05 11.80
C SER A 125 -12.40 -17.77 12.48
N ASP A 126 -11.44 -17.11 11.81
CA ASP A 126 -10.13 -16.81 12.37
C ASP A 126 -10.17 -15.53 13.22
N LEU A 127 -10.88 -15.62 14.36
CA LEU A 127 -11.04 -14.51 15.29
C LEU A 127 -9.71 -14.05 15.89
N GLU A 128 -8.75 -14.96 16.07
CA GLU A 128 -7.47 -14.63 16.70
C GLU A 128 -6.57 -13.81 15.78
N SER A 129 -6.47 -14.15 14.49
CA SER A 129 -5.76 -13.32 13.52
C SER A 129 -6.43 -11.96 13.37
N LYS A 130 -7.77 -11.91 13.27
CA LYS A 130 -8.51 -10.63 13.20
C LYS A 130 -8.23 -9.75 14.42
N LYS A 131 -8.26 -10.30 15.65
CA LYS A 131 -7.93 -9.56 16.88
C LYS A 131 -6.47 -9.13 16.92
N ALA A 132 -5.54 -9.99 16.51
CA ALA A 132 -4.11 -9.69 16.47
C ALA A 132 -3.82 -8.52 15.53
N LEU A 133 -4.42 -8.51 14.33
CA LEU A 133 -4.31 -7.42 13.36
C LEU A 133 -4.87 -6.10 13.91
N ASN A 134 -6.07 -6.13 14.50
CA ASN A 134 -6.66 -4.94 15.14
C ASN A 134 -5.74 -4.35 16.22
N ARG A 135 -5.19 -5.19 17.10
CA ARG A 135 -4.24 -4.74 18.14
C ARG A 135 -2.92 -4.24 17.54
N ARG A 136 -2.36 -4.97 16.58
CA ARG A 136 -1.06 -4.65 15.96
C ARG A 136 -1.07 -3.28 15.31
N PHE A 137 -2.18 -2.96 14.63
CA PHE A 137 -2.34 -1.69 13.94
C PHE A 137 -3.09 -0.64 14.75
N GLN A 138 -3.52 -0.95 15.97
CA GLN A 138 -4.25 -0.03 16.86
C GLN A 138 -5.46 0.56 16.14
N VAL A 139 -6.27 -0.31 15.53
CA VAL A 139 -7.45 0.12 14.76
C VAL A 139 -8.53 0.60 15.73
N GLU A 140 -8.81 1.90 15.71
CA GLU A 140 -9.82 2.54 16.58
C GLU A 140 -11.19 2.68 15.90
N GLY A 141 -11.24 2.56 14.57
CA GLY A 141 -12.46 2.74 13.80
C GLY A 141 -12.34 2.18 12.37
N ILE A 142 -13.49 2.05 11.72
CA ILE A 142 -13.61 1.58 10.33
C ILE A 142 -14.40 2.61 9.49
N PRO A 143 -14.18 2.72 8.17
CA PRO A 143 -13.18 1.99 7.39
C PRO A 143 -11.76 2.44 7.76
N CYS A 144 -10.84 1.48 7.82
CA CYS A 144 -9.41 1.73 8.00
C CYS A 144 -8.63 0.90 6.97
N LEU A 145 -7.64 1.51 6.32
CA LEU A 145 -6.79 0.86 5.33
C LEU A 145 -5.33 1.13 5.68
N ILE A 146 -4.62 0.08 6.06
CA ILE A 146 -3.19 0.12 6.37
C ILE A 146 -2.42 -0.41 5.18
N ILE A 147 -1.46 0.35 4.65
CA ILE A 147 -0.68 -0.05 3.47
C ILE A 147 0.72 -0.50 3.92
N LEU A 148 1.09 -1.70 3.48
CA LEU A 148 2.34 -2.37 3.79
C LEU A 148 3.19 -2.51 2.53
N GLN A 149 4.45 -2.11 2.63
CA GLN A 149 5.44 -2.30 1.57
C GLN A 149 5.97 -3.74 1.56
N PRO A 150 6.37 -4.27 0.39
CA PRO A 150 6.77 -5.68 0.23
C PRO A 150 8.00 -6.09 1.04
N ASP A 151 9.05 -5.25 1.04
CA ASP A 151 10.37 -5.61 1.59
C ASP A 151 10.68 -4.94 2.93
N ASP A 152 9.73 -4.18 3.47
CA ASP A 152 9.99 -3.44 4.69
C ASP A 152 9.47 -4.20 5.90
N ASN A 153 10.39 -4.68 6.73
CA ASN A 153 10.06 -5.33 8.01
C ASN A 153 9.86 -4.31 9.14
N GLU A 154 10.10 -3.03 8.87
CA GLU A 154 9.98 -1.96 9.84
C GLU A 154 8.56 -1.38 9.83
N ASP A 155 8.14 -0.87 10.98
CA ASP A 155 6.85 -0.19 11.12
C ASP A 155 6.86 1.20 10.48
N GLU A 156 8.03 1.77 10.19
CA GLU A 156 8.18 3.16 9.77
C GLU A 156 7.66 3.44 8.34
N SER A 157 7.56 2.42 7.49
CA SER A 157 6.94 2.54 6.16
C SER A 157 5.47 2.13 6.12
N THR A 158 4.91 1.69 7.26
CA THR A 158 3.50 1.38 7.34
C THR A 158 2.69 2.66 7.24
N LEU A 159 1.95 2.83 6.15
CA LEU A 159 1.05 3.97 5.99
C LEU A 159 -0.31 3.65 6.58
N ARG A 160 -0.81 4.53 7.45
CA ARG A 160 -2.04 4.29 8.22
C ARG A 160 -3.23 5.04 7.64
N GLU A 161 -2.97 6.05 6.82
CA GLU A 161 -3.95 6.93 6.20
C GLU A 161 -4.43 6.42 4.84
N GLY A 162 -4.42 5.10 4.60
CA GLY A 162 -4.73 4.53 3.29
C GLY A 162 -6.09 4.95 2.73
N VAL A 163 -7.10 5.12 3.59
CA VAL A 163 -8.43 5.61 3.18
C VAL A 163 -8.33 7.02 2.56
N GLU A 164 -7.61 7.93 3.22
CA GLU A 164 -7.39 9.29 2.75
C GLU A 164 -6.58 9.31 1.45
N LEU A 165 -5.51 8.51 1.38
CA LEU A 165 -4.67 8.41 0.17
C LEU A 165 -5.48 7.93 -1.04
N ILE A 166 -6.38 6.97 -0.84
CA ILE A 166 -7.27 6.46 -1.89
C ILE A 166 -8.27 7.54 -2.33
N TYR A 167 -8.89 8.26 -1.39
CA TYR A 167 -9.82 9.35 -1.75
C TYR A 167 -9.13 10.51 -2.46
N ARG A 168 -7.95 10.92 -1.98
CA ARG A 168 -7.24 12.10 -2.48
C ARG A 168 -6.53 11.86 -3.80
N TYR A 169 -5.85 10.71 -3.93
CA TYR A 169 -4.94 10.45 -5.05
C TYR A 169 -5.35 9.25 -5.91
N GLY A 170 -6.18 8.34 -5.37
CA GLY A 170 -6.58 7.11 -6.04
C GLY A 170 -5.37 6.32 -6.56
N VAL A 171 -5.43 5.91 -7.82
CA VAL A 171 -4.35 5.15 -8.48
C VAL A 171 -3.00 5.88 -8.53
N ARG A 172 -2.99 7.21 -8.43
CA ARG A 172 -1.74 8.00 -8.52
C ARG A 172 -0.83 7.81 -7.31
N ALA A 173 -1.41 7.43 -6.16
CA ALA A 173 -0.68 7.18 -4.93
C ALA A 173 0.20 5.94 -5.00
N PHE A 174 -0.10 4.95 -5.85
CA PHE A 174 0.75 3.77 -6.02
C PHE A 174 2.16 4.16 -6.49
N PRO A 175 3.25 3.58 -5.94
CA PRO A 175 3.32 2.41 -5.04
C PRO A 175 3.17 2.71 -3.54
N PHE A 176 2.61 3.87 -3.19
CA PHE A 176 2.40 4.32 -1.81
C PHE A 176 3.71 4.41 -1.02
N THR A 177 4.79 4.86 -1.67
CA THR A 177 6.05 5.18 -1.00
C THR A 177 6.04 6.62 -0.50
N LYS A 178 6.78 6.92 0.58
CA LYS A 178 6.92 8.29 1.10
C LYS A 178 7.30 9.28 -0.01
N GLN A 179 8.32 8.93 -0.80
CA GLN A 179 8.75 9.72 -1.96
C GLN A 179 7.60 9.98 -2.95
N ARG A 180 6.81 8.97 -3.30
CA ARG A 180 5.71 9.14 -4.25
C ARG A 180 4.63 10.08 -3.72
N LEU A 181 4.35 10.01 -2.42
CA LEU A 181 3.36 10.89 -1.78
C LEU A 181 3.86 12.34 -1.71
N GLU A 182 5.14 12.55 -1.39
CA GLU A 182 5.77 13.88 -1.39
C GLU A 182 5.73 14.53 -2.79
N GLU A 183 5.96 13.75 -3.85
CA GLU A 183 5.82 14.21 -5.24
C GLU A 183 4.40 14.70 -5.54
N LEU A 184 3.39 13.92 -5.13
CA LEU A 184 1.98 14.27 -5.34
C LEU A 184 1.57 15.54 -4.58
N GLU A 185 2.02 15.69 -3.34
CA GLU A 185 1.76 16.88 -2.54
C GLU A 185 2.39 18.14 -3.17
N LYS A 186 3.62 18.00 -3.67
CA LYS A 186 4.30 19.09 -4.38
C LYS A 186 3.56 19.48 -5.66
N GLU A 187 3.13 18.50 -6.46
CA GLU A 187 2.33 18.74 -7.67
C GLU A 187 1.01 19.48 -7.35
N GLU A 188 0.34 19.14 -6.25
CA GLU A 188 -0.89 19.81 -5.83
C GLU A 188 -0.64 21.24 -5.37
N LYS A 189 0.43 21.46 -4.59
CA LYS A 189 0.84 22.80 -4.15
C LYS A 189 1.16 23.71 -5.32
N GLU A 190 1.93 23.23 -6.30
CA GLU A 190 2.27 23.98 -7.50
C GLU A 190 1.02 24.30 -8.34
N LYS A 191 0.07 23.36 -8.46
CA LYS A 191 -1.21 23.62 -9.14
C LYS A 191 -2.03 24.68 -8.41
N HIS A 192 -2.09 24.61 -7.08
CA HIS A 192 -2.81 25.57 -6.27
C HIS A 192 -2.22 26.98 -6.40
N GLU A 193 -0.89 27.12 -6.34
CA GLU A 193 -0.19 28.40 -6.52
C GLU A 193 -0.40 28.99 -7.92
N ASN A 194 -0.27 28.17 -8.96
CA ASN A 194 -0.46 28.59 -10.36
C ASN A 194 -1.90 29.00 -10.69
N GLN A 195 -2.90 28.44 -9.99
CA GLN A 195 -4.30 28.83 -10.14
C GLN A 195 -4.62 30.13 -9.38
N THR A 196 -3.93 30.42 -8.27
CA THR A 196 -4.36 31.45 -7.29
C THR A 196 -3.80 32.85 -7.56
N ILE A 197 -2.58 33.01 -8.08
CA ILE A 197 -1.97 34.36 -8.11
C ILE A 197 -1.92 34.96 -9.52
N THR A 198 -1.42 34.23 -10.50
CA THR A 198 -1.15 34.83 -11.82
C THR A 198 -2.41 34.94 -12.70
N LYS A 199 -3.33 33.96 -12.62
CA LYS A 199 -4.59 33.98 -13.38
C LYS A 199 -5.65 34.94 -12.83
N LEU A 200 -5.65 35.16 -11.51
CA LEU A 200 -6.57 36.11 -10.86
C LEU A 200 -6.07 37.57 -10.97
N LEU A 201 -4.76 37.78 -11.05
CA LEU A 201 -4.18 39.13 -11.05
C LEU A 201 -3.81 39.66 -12.44
N ILE A 202 -3.73 38.81 -13.46
CA ILE A 202 -3.46 39.22 -14.84
C ILE A 202 -4.73 39.05 -15.67
N ASN A 203 -5.47 40.15 -15.82
CA ASN A 203 -6.49 40.32 -16.86
C ASN A 203 -5.87 41.17 -17.99
N HIS A 204 -6.33 41.03 -19.24
CA HIS A 204 -5.75 41.68 -20.44
C HIS A 204 -5.63 43.22 -20.39
N ASN A 205 -6.14 43.86 -19.33
CA ASN A 205 -6.05 45.30 -19.10
C ASN A 205 -5.26 45.73 -17.85
N ARG A 206 -4.72 44.80 -17.03
CA ARG A 206 -3.89 45.14 -15.86
C ARG A 206 -2.81 44.08 -15.60
N SER A 207 -1.56 44.45 -15.87
CA SER A 207 -0.36 43.62 -15.68
C SER A 207 0.54 44.10 -14.54
N PHE A 208 0.03 44.88 -13.59
CA PHE A 208 0.80 45.39 -12.46
C PHE A 208 0.01 45.32 -11.15
N LEU A 209 0.72 45.07 -10.05
CA LEU A 209 0.21 45.14 -8.69
C LEU A 209 0.75 46.41 -8.03
N LEU A 210 -0.15 47.28 -7.57
CA LEU A 210 0.23 48.40 -6.71
C LEU A 210 0.45 47.86 -5.29
N SER A 211 1.72 47.83 -4.88
CA SER A 211 2.08 47.67 -3.49
C SER A 211 1.62 48.89 -2.70
N GLN A 212 0.74 48.72 -1.71
CA GLN A 212 0.39 49.76 -0.76
C GLN A 212 1.54 49.91 0.26
N SER A 213 2.68 50.39 -0.21
CA SER A 213 3.78 50.80 0.64
C SER A 213 4.48 51.97 -0.01
N ILE A 214 4.26 53.14 0.60
CA ILE A 214 4.97 54.41 0.42
C ILE A 214 4.45 55.28 -0.73
N LEU A 215 3.38 56.02 -0.45
CA LEU A 215 3.19 57.35 -1.02
C LEU A 215 4.28 58.29 -0.47
N LYS A 216 5.40 58.40 -1.18
CA LYS A 216 6.13 59.67 -1.31
C LYS A 216 6.58 59.81 -2.76
N GLN A 217 5.71 60.48 -3.51
CA GLN A 217 6.00 61.04 -4.81
C GLN A 217 7.17 62.02 -4.66
N VAL A 218 8.34 61.71 -5.22
CA VAL A 218 9.43 62.68 -5.39
C VAL A 218 9.30 63.21 -6.80
N HIS A 219 8.84 64.46 -6.94
CA HIS A 219 8.82 65.14 -8.22
C HIS A 219 10.23 65.62 -8.56
N ALA A 220 10.74 65.18 -9.71
CA ALA A 220 11.94 65.73 -10.33
C ALA A 220 11.58 66.94 -11.22
N GLN A 221 12.19 68.08 -10.88
CA GLN A 221 12.79 69.13 -11.71
C GLN A 221 12.16 69.52 -13.07
N VAL A 222 11.96 70.83 -13.30
CA VAL A 222 12.82 71.60 -14.23
C VAL A 222 12.77 73.11 -13.94
N ASP A 223 13.95 73.69 -13.77
CA ASP A 223 14.23 75.13 -13.85
C ASP A 223 13.98 75.68 -15.26
N LEU A 224 13.50 76.92 -15.35
CA LEU A 224 13.82 77.86 -16.44
C LEU A 224 13.80 79.31 -15.91
N HIS A 225 15.02 79.82 -15.72
CA HIS A 225 15.53 81.21 -15.62
C HIS A 225 14.82 82.22 -16.57
N LEU A 226 14.73 83.55 -16.39
CA LEU A 226 15.42 84.60 -15.59
C LEU A 226 14.66 85.96 -15.80
N PRO A 227 15.28 87.12 -15.49
CA PRO A 227 15.01 88.06 -14.39
C PRO A 227 13.91 89.11 -14.62
#